data_AF-A0A846CW13-F1
#
_entry.id   AF-A0A846CW13-F1
#
_cell.length_a   1.000
_cell.length_b   1.000
_cell.length_c   1.000
_cell.angle_alpha   90.00
_cell.angle_beta   90.00
_cell.angle_gamma   90.00
#
_symmetry.space_group_name_H-M   'P 1'
#
loop_
_entity.id
_entity.type
_entity.pdbx_description
1 polymer ?
#
loop_
_entity_poly.entity_id
_entity_poly.type
_entity_poly.pdbx_seq_one_letter_code
_entity_poly.pdbx_strand_id
1 'polypeptide(L)'
;SEGFKIAPPDRIPEEMQEETENMYYQPYSEDQENIILVGPLPGEEYQEIVFPVLSPDPRTEQDIYFGKYQLHVGGNRGRGQVYPTGDLSNNNAFNASATGEITKISFEEYVGYDVTIKTPDGETVVDTVPPGPELLVAEGDQVVSGQPLSTDPNVGGFGQRDVEVVLQDPARIKWLMLFIGAIMLSQVLLVLKKKQVEKVQAAEMNF
;
A
#
# COMPACT_ATOMS: atom_id res chain seq x y z
N SER A 1 -6.38 -1.40 -14.03
CA SER A 1 -6.97 -0.04 -14.02
C SER A 1 -6.44 0.70 -15.21
N GLU A 2 -6.81 0.24 -16.42
CA GLU A 2 -6.25 0.78 -17.67
C GLU A 2 -6.78 2.20 -17.90
N GLY A 3 -5.90 3.09 -18.38
CA GLY A 3 -6.21 4.47 -18.76
C GLY A 3 -6.03 5.55 -17.68
N PHE A 4 -5.96 5.20 -16.39
CA PHE A 4 -5.58 6.18 -15.36
C PHE A 4 -4.07 6.43 -15.42
N LYS A 5 -3.66 7.70 -15.40
CA LYS A 5 -2.23 8.08 -15.44
C LYS A 5 -1.98 9.38 -14.70
N ILE A 6 -0.72 9.72 -14.48
CA ILE A 6 -0.35 11.01 -13.91
C ILE A 6 -0.80 12.14 -14.85
N ALA A 7 -1.42 13.16 -14.27
CA ALA A 7 -1.88 14.33 -14.99
C ALA A 7 -0.68 15.07 -15.60
N PRO A 8 -0.80 15.55 -16.85
CA PRO A 8 0.26 16.35 -17.44
C PRO A 8 0.36 17.69 -16.68
N PRO A 9 1.55 18.32 -16.59
CA PRO A 9 1.77 19.49 -15.73
C PRO A 9 0.82 20.66 -15.98
N ASP A 10 0.37 20.86 -17.23
CA ASP A 10 -0.57 21.92 -17.64
C ASP A 10 -1.99 21.72 -17.10
N ARG A 11 -2.31 20.52 -16.59
CA ARG A 11 -3.62 20.14 -16.04
C ARG A 11 -3.63 20.08 -14.52
N ILE A 12 -2.49 20.28 -13.86
CA ILE A 12 -2.37 20.28 -12.40
C ILE A 12 -2.67 21.69 -11.89
N PRO A 13 -3.67 21.88 -10.99
CA PRO A 13 -3.95 23.18 -10.38
C PRO A 13 -2.76 23.71 -9.56
N GLU A 14 -2.58 25.02 -9.49
CA GLU A 14 -1.48 25.68 -8.77
C GLU A 14 -1.36 25.21 -7.32
N GLU A 15 -2.48 25.09 -6.60
CA GLU A 15 -2.53 24.58 -5.22
C GLU A 15 -1.92 23.17 -5.07
N MET A 16 -2.07 22.31 -6.08
CA MET A 16 -1.53 20.94 -6.08
C MET A 16 -0.10 20.88 -6.61
N GLN A 17 0.35 21.89 -7.37
CA GLN A 17 1.73 21.94 -7.87
C GLN A 17 2.72 22.13 -6.73
N GLU A 18 2.39 22.92 -5.71
CA GLU A 18 3.24 23.10 -4.52
C GLU A 18 3.39 21.79 -3.73
N GLU A 19 2.29 21.05 -3.52
CA GLU A 19 2.31 19.77 -2.81
C GLU A 19 3.03 18.66 -3.60
N THR A 20 3.08 18.79 -4.93
CA THR A 20 3.71 17.82 -5.82
C THR A 20 5.08 18.25 -6.33
N GLU A 21 5.57 19.39 -5.86
CA GLU A 21 6.86 19.93 -6.22
C GLU A 21 7.97 18.96 -5.80
N ASN A 22 8.94 18.72 -6.68
CA ASN A 22 10.06 17.79 -6.48
C ASN A 22 9.70 16.29 -6.38
N MET A 23 8.43 15.92 -6.59
CA MET A 23 8.07 14.51 -6.73
C MET A 23 8.26 14.04 -8.17
N TYR A 24 8.97 12.92 -8.31
CA TYR A 24 9.18 12.27 -9.61
C TYR A 24 8.37 10.99 -9.69
N TYR A 25 7.30 11.04 -10.49
CA TYR A 25 6.43 9.91 -10.78
C TYR A 25 6.97 9.15 -11.98
N GLN A 26 7.35 7.89 -11.79
CA GLN A 26 7.85 7.02 -12.85
C GLN A 26 6.82 5.95 -13.18
N PRO A 27 6.48 5.72 -14.46
CA PRO A 27 5.74 4.51 -14.82
C PRO A 27 6.62 3.28 -14.57
N TYR A 28 5.99 2.15 -14.20
CA TYR A 28 6.70 0.90 -13.96
C TYR A 28 7.44 0.39 -15.21
N SER A 29 6.84 0.58 -16.39
CA SER A 29 7.42 0.32 -17.69
C SER A 29 6.78 1.21 -18.77
N GLU A 30 7.36 1.23 -19.98
CA GLU A 30 6.83 2.03 -21.11
C GLU A 30 5.37 1.69 -21.43
N ASP A 31 4.99 0.41 -21.39
CA ASP A 31 3.63 -0.04 -21.67
C ASP A 31 2.66 0.05 -20.46
N GLN A 32 3.16 0.39 -19.27
CA GLN A 32 2.40 0.36 -18.01
C GLN A 32 2.35 1.74 -17.35
N GLU A 33 1.83 2.73 -18.07
CA GLU A 33 1.65 4.11 -17.58
C GLU A 33 0.75 4.21 -16.34
N ASN A 34 -0.10 3.21 -16.08
CA ASN A 34 -1.04 3.20 -14.96
C ASN A 34 -0.45 2.63 -13.65
N ILE A 35 0.79 2.14 -13.67
CA ILE A 35 1.51 1.67 -12.47
C ILE A 35 2.60 2.69 -12.18
N ILE A 36 2.44 3.43 -11.08
CA ILE A 36 3.32 4.54 -10.76
C ILE A 36 4.22 4.20 -9.58
N LEU A 37 5.53 4.43 -9.75
CA LEU A 37 6.56 4.33 -8.74
C LEU A 37 7.01 5.73 -8.33
N VAL A 38 7.26 5.91 -7.03
CA VAL A 38 7.79 7.14 -6.43
C VAL A 38 8.83 6.77 -5.39
N GLY A 39 9.96 7.48 -5.40
CA GLY A 39 11.02 7.37 -4.39
C GLY A 39 12.38 6.93 -4.92
N PRO A 40 13.38 6.81 -4.03
CA PRO A 40 13.32 7.06 -2.58
C PRO A 40 13.13 8.55 -2.22
N LEU A 41 12.42 8.83 -1.12
CA LEU A 41 12.16 10.18 -0.60
C LEU A 41 12.56 10.30 0.88
N PRO A 42 12.94 11.50 1.37
CA PRO A 42 13.17 11.76 2.79
C PRO A 42 11.91 11.52 3.64
N GLY A 43 11.93 10.51 4.52
CA GLY A 43 10.73 10.09 5.25
C GLY A 43 10.21 11.08 6.30
N GLU A 44 11.02 12.05 6.73
CA GLU A 44 10.57 13.12 7.64
C GLU A 44 9.72 14.16 6.92
N GLU A 45 10.05 14.46 5.66
CA GLU A 45 9.36 15.43 4.82
C GLU A 45 8.14 14.81 4.12
N TYR A 46 8.25 13.56 3.67
CA TYR A 46 7.24 12.88 2.86
C TYR A 46 6.53 11.77 3.64
N GLN A 47 5.77 12.15 4.66
CA GLN A 47 4.88 11.21 5.38
C GLN A 47 3.57 10.96 4.62
N GLU A 48 3.15 11.94 3.81
CA GLU A 48 2.01 11.87 2.91
C GLU A 48 2.48 12.23 1.50
N ILE A 49 2.02 11.47 0.50
CA ILE A 49 2.41 11.62 -0.89
C ILE A 49 1.12 11.82 -1.69
N VAL A 50 1.02 12.96 -2.34
CA VAL A 50 -0.12 13.29 -3.22
C VAL A 50 0.17 12.77 -4.62
N PHE A 51 -0.82 12.18 -5.29
CA PHE A 51 -0.71 11.71 -6.67
C PHE A 51 -1.69 12.49 -7.55
N PRO A 52 -1.21 13.35 -8.46
CA PRO A 52 -2.07 14.06 -9.40
C PRO A 52 -2.48 13.11 -10.53
N VAL A 53 -3.58 12.38 -10.34
CA VAL A 53 -4.06 11.38 -11.32
C VAL A 53 -5.12 11.97 -12.23
N LEU A 54 -4.96 11.79 -13.54
CA LEU A 54 -5.95 12.07 -14.56
C LEU A 54 -6.77 10.82 -14.87
N SER A 55 -8.09 10.93 -14.78
CA SER A 55 -9.02 9.88 -15.18
C SER A 55 -9.14 9.78 -16.71
N PRO A 56 -9.31 8.59 -17.27
CA PRO A 56 -9.57 8.40 -18.70
C PRO A 56 -10.98 8.85 -19.11
N ASP A 57 -11.23 9.00 -20.42
CA ASP A 57 -12.56 9.31 -20.96
C ASP A 57 -13.12 8.15 -21.83
N PRO A 58 -14.11 7.38 -21.31
CA PRO A 58 -14.82 6.33 -22.04
C PRO A 58 -15.49 6.76 -23.37
N ARG A 59 -15.62 8.06 -23.61
CA ARG A 59 -16.23 8.61 -24.84
C ARG A 59 -15.23 8.72 -25.98
N THR A 60 -13.94 8.79 -25.67
CA THR A 60 -12.85 8.85 -26.64
C THR A 60 -12.02 7.58 -26.67
N GLU A 61 -12.01 6.81 -25.58
CA GLU A 61 -11.23 5.59 -25.39
C GLU A 61 -12.16 4.37 -25.36
N GLN A 62 -12.01 3.45 -26.32
CA GLN A 62 -13.00 2.38 -26.57
C GLN A 62 -12.96 1.24 -25.56
N ASP A 63 -11.83 1.03 -24.88
CA ASP A 63 -11.63 -0.08 -23.94
C ASP A 63 -11.89 0.31 -22.49
N ILE A 64 -12.39 1.52 -22.26
CA ILE A 64 -12.62 2.08 -20.92
C ILE A 64 -14.10 2.33 -20.72
N TYR A 65 -14.62 1.92 -19.56
CA TYR A 65 -16.05 1.95 -19.26
C TYR A 65 -16.34 2.73 -17.97
N PHE A 66 -17.49 3.38 -17.90
CA PHE A 66 -17.95 3.95 -16.63
C PHE A 66 -18.29 2.84 -15.64
N GLY A 67 -17.61 2.84 -14.49
CA GLY A 67 -17.71 1.76 -13.52
C GLY A 67 -16.82 1.99 -12.31
N LYS A 68 -16.74 0.97 -11.47
CA LYS A 68 -15.89 0.94 -10.29
C LYS A 68 -14.57 0.25 -10.63
N TYR A 69 -13.47 0.89 -10.28
CA TYR A 69 -12.11 0.42 -10.50
C TYR A 69 -11.40 0.24 -9.17
N GLN A 70 -10.55 -0.78 -9.08
CA GLN A 70 -9.66 -0.97 -7.93
C GLN A 70 -8.37 -0.16 -8.10
N LEU A 71 -7.86 0.35 -7.00
CA LEU A 71 -6.58 1.01 -6.88
C LEU A 71 -5.79 0.27 -5.81
N HIS A 72 -4.63 -0.23 -6.21
CA HIS A 72 -3.71 -0.98 -5.34
C HIS A 72 -2.57 -0.06 -4.95
N VAL A 73 -2.36 0.13 -3.65
CA VAL A 73 -1.31 1.00 -3.12
C VAL A 73 -0.39 0.18 -2.23
N GLY A 74 0.91 0.26 -2.51
CA GLY A 74 1.96 -0.28 -1.66
C GLY A 74 2.89 0.85 -1.22
N GLY A 75 3.23 0.90 0.06
CA GLY A 75 4.14 1.90 0.61
C GLY A 75 5.16 1.25 1.53
N ASN A 76 6.42 1.62 1.38
CA ASN A 76 7.52 1.15 2.23
C ASN A 76 8.16 2.33 2.97
N ARG A 77 8.44 2.16 4.26
CA ARG A 77 9.32 3.05 5.02
C ARG A 77 10.48 2.25 5.62
N GLY A 78 11.71 2.70 5.41
CA GLY A 78 12.91 2.02 5.89
C GLY A 78 13.58 1.13 4.83
N ARG A 79 14.72 0.53 5.19
CA ARG A 79 15.53 -0.30 4.29
C ARG A 79 15.00 -1.73 4.23
N GLY A 80 15.12 -2.36 3.06
CA GLY A 80 14.77 -3.77 2.87
C GLY A 80 15.78 -4.75 3.50
N GLN A 81 15.33 -5.99 3.68
CA GLN A 81 16.07 -7.08 4.34
C GLN A 81 16.91 -7.92 3.38
N VAL A 82 16.64 -7.83 2.06
CA VAL A 82 17.21 -8.72 1.05
C VAL A 82 17.57 -7.90 -0.20
N TYR A 83 18.73 -8.17 -0.78
CA TYR A 83 19.16 -7.58 -2.04
C TYR A 83 18.61 -8.37 -3.24
N PRO A 84 18.56 -7.77 -4.45
CA PRO A 84 18.16 -8.48 -5.66
C PRO A 84 19.00 -9.75 -5.97
N THR A 85 20.22 -9.82 -5.44
CA THR A 85 21.10 -11.00 -5.54
C THR A 85 20.65 -12.18 -4.67
N GLY A 86 19.74 -11.94 -3.71
CA GLY A 86 19.29 -12.91 -2.71
C GLY A 86 20.00 -12.80 -1.37
N ASP A 87 21.08 -12.02 -1.28
CA ASP A 87 21.85 -11.84 -0.04
C ASP A 87 21.06 -11.01 0.98
N LEU A 88 21.22 -11.35 2.26
CA LEU A 88 20.63 -10.59 3.35
C LEU A 88 21.34 -9.24 3.53
N SER A 89 20.57 -8.20 3.83
CA SER A 89 21.12 -6.90 4.23
C SER A 89 21.45 -6.88 5.72
N ASN A 90 22.20 -5.87 6.15
CA ASN A 90 22.45 -5.62 7.57
C ASN A 90 21.23 -5.10 8.36
N ASN A 91 20.05 -5.00 7.74
CA ASN A 91 18.79 -4.62 8.40
C ASN A 91 17.94 -5.86 8.70
N ASN A 92 18.55 -6.91 9.24
CA ASN A 92 17.93 -8.21 9.49
C ASN A 92 18.55 -8.87 10.73
N ALA A 93 17.86 -9.86 11.30
CA ALA A 93 18.43 -10.75 12.30
C ALA A 93 19.29 -11.84 11.64
N PHE A 94 20.43 -12.14 12.26
CA PHE A 94 21.34 -13.20 11.81
C PHE A 94 21.21 -14.39 12.75
N ASN A 95 21.05 -15.58 12.18
CA ASN A 95 20.80 -16.82 12.91
C ASN A 95 21.99 -17.78 12.80
N ALA A 96 22.15 -18.64 13.81
CA ALA A 96 23.16 -19.68 13.86
C ALA A 96 22.93 -20.69 12.74
N SER A 97 23.95 -20.96 11.92
CA SER A 97 23.86 -21.94 10.84
C SER A 97 23.83 -23.37 11.37
N ALA A 98 24.48 -23.64 12.51
CA ALA A 98 24.61 -24.97 13.10
C ALA A 98 24.36 -24.98 14.62
N THR A 99 24.02 -26.16 15.15
CA THR A 99 23.93 -26.39 16.60
C THR A 99 25.32 -26.65 17.16
N GLY A 100 25.70 -25.98 18.24
CA GLY A 100 27.00 -26.17 18.87
C GLY A 100 27.36 -25.11 19.91
N GLU A 101 28.62 -25.11 20.33
CA GLU A 101 29.16 -24.14 21.29
C GLU A 101 29.88 -23.00 20.55
N ILE A 102 29.63 -21.76 20.95
CA ILE A 102 30.37 -20.60 20.44
C ILE A 102 31.77 -20.59 21.05
N THR A 103 32.77 -20.84 20.23
CA THR A 103 34.17 -20.97 20.68
C THR A 103 34.98 -19.70 20.57
N LYS A 104 34.57 -18.78 19.68
CA LYS A 104 35.26 -17.51 19.45
C LYS A 104 34.32 -16.50 18.80
N ILE A 105 34.40 -15.25 19.23
CA ILE A 105 33.78 -14.10 18.58
C ILE A 105 34.90 -13.10 18.25
N SER A 106 35.13 -12.82 16.96
CA SER A 106 36.02 -11.74 16.53
C SER A 106 35.22 -10.59 15.95
N PHE A 107 35.68 -9.36 16.20
CA PHE A 107 35.11 -8.14 15.63
C PHE A 107 36.15 -7.45 14.75
N GLU A 108 35.74 -7.06 13.55
CA GLU A 108 36.52 -6.24 12.64
C GLU A 108 35.70 -5.00 12.23
N GLU A 109 36.33 -3.83 12.32
CA GLU A 109 35.72 -2.56 11.97
C GLU A 109 35.29 -2.59 10.49
N TYR A 110 34.04 -2.21 10.20
CA TYR A 110 33.38 -2.27 8.88
C TYR A 110 32.98 -3.65 8.35
N VAL A 111 33.48 -4.75 8.93
CA VAL A 111 33.10 -6.12 8.54
C VAL A 111 32.05 -6.70 9.49
N GLY A 112 32.14 -6.40 10.78
CA GLY A 112 31.19 -6.86 11.80
C GLY A 112 31.79 -7.97 12.67
N TYR A 113 30.96 -8.93 13.08
CA TYR A 113 31.33 -10.05 13.93
C TYR A 113 31.47 -11.34 13.13
N ASP A 114 32.51 -12.11 13.42
CA ASP A 114 32.61 -13.51 13.04
C ASP A 114 32.39 -14.39 14.27
N VAL A 115 31.33 -15.20 14.26
CA VAL A 115 30.95 -16.10 15.33
C VAL A 115 31.34 -17.53 14.93
N THR A 116 32.30 -18.11 15.64
CA THR A 116 32.77 -19.47 15.38
C THR A 116 32.03 -20.48 16.25
N ILE A 117 31.21 -21.33 15.64
CA ILE A 117 30.41 -22.36 16.29
C ILE A 117 31.09 -23.71 16.09
N LYS A 118 31.38 -24.42 17.19
CA LYS A 118 31.88 -25.79 17.16
C LYS A 118 30.73 -26.77 17.36
N THR A 119 30.46 -27.57 16.33
CA THR A 119 29.44 -28.60 16.33
C THR A 119 29.83 -29.79 17.23
N PRO A 120 28.85 -30.60 17.69
CA PRO A 120 29.13 -31.83 18.43
C PRO A 120 30.02 -32.83 17.68
N ASP A 121 29.96 -32.82 16.35
CA ASP A 121 30.75 -33.69 15.46
C ASP A 121 32.22 -33.22 15.33
N GLY A 122 32.56 -32.08 15.92
CA GLY A 122 33.91 -31.52 15.94
C GLY A 122 34.20 -30.56 14.78
N GLU A 123 33.28 -30.39 13.84
CA GLU A 123 33.38 -29.39 12.76
C GLU A 123 33.13 -27.98 13.30
N THR A 124 33.82 -26.99 12.72
CA THR A 124 33.67 -25.57 13.06
C THR A 124 33.04 -24.81 11.90
N VAL A 125 31.96 -24.08 12.16
CA VAL A 125 31.30 -23.20 11.21
C VAL A 125 31.50 -21.74 11.64
N VAL A 126 31.66 -20.84 10.69
CA VAL A 126 31.79 -19.39 10.95
C VAL A 126 30.57 -18.70 10.38
N ASP A 127 29.81 -18.03 11.25
CA ASP A 127 28.69 -17.18 10.89
C ASP A 127 29.10 -15.72 11.02
N THR A 128 28.98 -14.97 9.93
CA THR A 128 29.31 -13.55 9.90
C THR A 128 28.05 -12.70 10.12
N VAL A 129 28.11 -11.79 11.08
CA VAL A 129 27.07 -10.78 11.36
C VAL A 129 27.62 -9.40 10.96
N PRO A 130 27.09 -8.75 9.91
CA PRO A 130 27.57 -7.45 9.45
C PRO A 130 27.30 -6.34 10.47
N PRO A 131 27.88 -5.13 10.30
CA PRO A 131 27.64 -4.01 11.21
C PRO A 131 26.17 -3.53 11.17
N GLY A 132 25.59 -3.29 12.34
CA GLY A 132 24.23 -2.76 12.51
C GLY A 132 23.44 -3.52 13.60
N PRO A 133 23.15 -4.82 13.39
CA PRO A 133 22.58 -5.68 14.42
C PRO A 133 23.51 -5.83 15.63
N GLU A 134 22.93 -5.82 16.83
CA GLU A 134 23.67 -6.06 18.07
C GLU A 134 23.74 -7.56 18.36
N LEU A 135 24.88 -8.06 18.83
CA LEU A 135 25.05 -9.47 19.15
C LEU A 135 24.35 -9.83 20.47
N LEU A 136 23.61 -10.93 20.48
CA LEU A 136 22.84 -11.42 21.64
C LEU A 136 23.53 -12.56 22.41
N VAL A 137 24.62 -13.08 21.87
CA VAL A 137 25.33 -14.27 22.35
C VAL A 137 26.75 -13.93 22.80
N ALA A 138 27.31 -14.76 23.67
CA ALA A 138 28.67 -14.65 24.18
C ALA A 138 29.48 -15.93 23.89
N GLU A 139 30.80 -15.83 24.05
CA GLU A 139 31.68 -17.00 23.98
C GLU A 139 31.34 -17.99 25.11
N GLY A 140 31.26 -19.28 24.78
CA GLY A 140 30.84 -20.36 25.69
C GLY A 140 29.34 -20.66 25.66
N ASP A 141 28.53 -19.86 24.96
CA ASP A 141 27.10 -20.14 24.81
C ASP A 141 26.85 -21.36 23.92
N GLN A 142 25.84 -22.15 24.28
CA GLN A 142 25.31 -23.24 23.45
C GLN A 142 24.16 -22.70 22.61
N VAL A 143 24.26 -22.85 21.29
CA VAL A 143 23.24 -22.40 20.33
C VAL A 143 22.68 -23.57 19.54
N VAL A 144 21.42 -23.46 19.12
CA VAL A 144 20.77 -24.40 18.20
C VAL A 144 20.74 -23.79 16.80
N SER A 145 20.86 -24.62 15.76
CA SER A 145 20.67 -24.16 14.37
C SER A 145 19.34 -23.39 14.22
N GLY A 146 19.42 -22.21 13.63
CA GLY A 146 18.31 -21.27 13.47
C GLY A 146 18.06 -20.33 14.66
N GLN A 147 18.79 -20.48 15.77
CA GLN A 147 18.71 -19.55 16.91
C GLN A 147 19.29 -18.18 16.54
N PRO A 148 18.65 -17.06 16.91
CA PRO A 148 19.17 -15.73 16.63
C PRO A 148 20.49 -15.47 17.37
N LEU A 149 21.51 -15.08 16.60
CA LEU A 149 22.81 -14.59 17.10
C LEU A 149 22.77 -13.08 17.34
N SER A 150 21.93 -12.35 16.60
CA SER A 150 21.81 -10.89 16.69
C SER A 150 20.38 -10.42 16.92
N THR A 151 20.23 -9.16 17.32
CA THR A 151 18.95 -8.43 17.29
C THR A 151 18.45 -8.24 15.86
N ASP A 152 17.16 -7.95 15.70
CA ASP A 152 16.60 -7.41 14.46
C ASP A 152 16.58 -5.87 14.55
N PRO A 153 17.44 -5.15 13.82
CA PRO A 153 17.49 -3.69 13.86
C PRO A 153 16.36 -3.03 13.05
N ASN A 154 15.53 -3.81 12.35
CA ASN A 154 14.52 -3.26 11.45
C ASN A 154 13.37 -2.57 12.21
N VAL A 155 13.25 -1.25 12.01
CA VAL A 155 12.13 -0.42 12.48
C VAL A 155 11.27 0.12 11.33
N GLY A 156 11.48 -0.42 10.12
CA GLY A 156 10.72 -0.11 8.92
C GLY A 156 9.56 -1.06 8.70
N GLY A 157 8.96 -0.97 7.51
CA GLY A 157 7.91 -1.88 7.10
C GLY A 157 7.29 -1.51 5.75
N PHE A 158 6.69 -2.52 5.13
CA PHE A 158 5.88 -2.39 3.93
C PHE A 158 4.41 -2.61 4.27
N GLY A 159 3.55 -1.72 3.79
CA GLY A 159 2.10 -1.79 3.94
C GLY A 159 1.42 -1.78 2.58
N GLN A 160 0.28 -2.47 2.49
CA GLN A 160 -0.55 -2.51 1.30
C GLN A 160 -1.98 -2.10 1.65
N ARG A 161 -2.65 -1.47 0.69
CA ARG A 161 -4.05 -1.12 0.80
C ARG A 161 -4.72 -1.13 -0.57
N ASP A 162 -5.89 -1.75 -0.62
CA ASP A 162 -6.79 -1.66 -1.75
C ASP A 162 -7.87 -0.62 -1.48
N VAL A 163 -8.13 0.23 -2.46
CA VAL A 163 -9.23 1.19 -2.47
C VAL A 163 -9.97 1.14 -3.79
N GLU A 164 -11.13 1.76 -3.85
CA GLU A 164 -11.99 1.75 -5.03
C GLU A 164 -12.29 3.19 -5.48
N VAL A 165 -12.30 3.41 -6.79
CA VAL A 165 -12.73 4.68 -7.40
C VAL A 165 -13.84 4.42 -8.40
N VAL A 166 -14.84 5.30 -8.43
CA VAL A 166 -15.96 5.21 -9.39
C VAL A 166 -15.77 6.23 -10.49
N LEU A 167 -15.48 5.75 -11.71
CA LEU A 167 -15.52 6.56 -12.92
C LEU A 167 -16.99 6.75 -13.33
N GLN A 168 -17.54 7.92 -13.01
CA GLN A 168 -18.96 8.21 -13.15
C GLN A 168 -19.27 9.01 -14.42
N ASP A 169 -20.42 8.72 -15.05
CA ASP A 169 -20.99 9.56 -16.09
C ASP A 169 -21.98 10.55 -15.46
N PRO A 170 -21.77 11.87 -15.59
CA PRO A 170 -22.71 12.88 -15.10
C PRO A 170 -24.14 12.69 -15.62
N ALA A 171 -24.33 12.10 -16.82
CA ALA A 171 -25.67 11.84 -17.34
C ALA A 171 -26.44 10.80 -16.51
N ARG A 172 -25.76 9.76 -16.00
CA ARG A 172 -26.38 8.75 -15.09
C ARG A 172 -26.95 9.41 -13.85
N ILE A 173 -26.21 10.35 -13.25
CA ILE A 173 -26.64 11.09 -12.07
C ILE A 173 -27.82 12.02 -12.39
N LYS A 174 -27.78 12.73 -13.52
CA LYS A 174 -28.90 13.60 -13.94
C LYS A 174 -30.20 12.84 -14.09
N TRP A 175 -30.17 11.68 -14.75
CA TRP A 175 -31.35 10.83 -14.92
C TRP A 175 -31.82 10.21 -13.61
N LEU A 176 -30.89 9.81 -12.74
CA LEU A 176 -31.22 9.34 -11.39
C LEU A 176 -31.94 10.41 -10.58
N MET A 177 -31.47 11.67 -10.61
CA MET A 177 -32.12 12.78 -9.90
C MET A 177 -33.54 13.04 -10.41
N LEU A 178 -33.75 13.01 -11.73
CA LEU A 178 -35.07 13.14 -12.32
C LEU A 178 -36.00 12.00 -11.89
N PHE A 179 -35.50 10.77 -11.89
CA PHE A 179 -36.24 9.59 -11.49
C PHE A 179 -36.66 9.65 -10.00
N ILE A 180 -35.75 10.06 -9.12
CA ILE A 180 -36.05 10.28 -7.69
C ILE A 180 -37.13 11.37 -7.54
N GLY A 181 -37.03 12.47 -8.30
CA GLY A 181 -38.06 13.52 -8.33
C GLY A 181 -39.45 12.98 -8.74
N ALA A 182 -39.50 12.15 -9.78
CA ALA A 182 -40.73 11.53 -10.25
C ALA A 182 -41.34 10.56 -9.21
N ILE A 183 -40.49 9.79 -8.51
CA ILE A 183 -40.93 8.91 -7.41
C ILE A 183 -41.54 9.75 -6.27
N MET A 184 -40.85 10.81 -5.83
CA MET A 184 -41.35 11.66 -4.74
C MET A 184 -42.69 12.30 -5.11
N LEU A 185 -42.82 12.81 -6.34
CA LEU A 185 -44.09 13.36 -6.84
C LEU A 185 -45.20 12.30 -6.82
N SER A 186 -44.92 11.10 -7.32
CA SER A 186 -45.88 10.00 -7.35
C SER A 186 -46.33 9.60 -5.94
N GLN A 187 -45.40 9.52 -4.97
CA GLN A 187 -45.70 9.24 -3.57
C GLN A 187 -46.63 10.30 -2.97
N VAL A 188 -46.35 11.59 -3.21
CA VAL A 188 -47.21 12.70 -2.75
C VAL A 188 -48.61 12.58 -3.35
N LEU A 189 -48.71 12.35 -4.66
CA LEU A 189 -50.00 12.21 -5.35
C LEU A 189 -50.82 11.02 -4.82
N LEU A 190 -50.19 9.88 -4.55
CA LEU A 190 -50.86 8.72 -3.96
C LEU A 190 -51.41 9.02 -2.56
N VAL A 191 -50.64 9.71 -1.71
CA VAL A 191 -51.10 10.11 -0.37
C VAL A 191 -52.26 11.10 -0.47
N LEU A 192 -52.15 12.12 -1.32
CA LEU A 192 -53.24 13.09 -1.54
C LEU A 192 -54.49 12.40 -2.09
N LYS A 193 -54.34 11.46 -3.02
CA LYS A 193 -55.45 10.71 -3.58
C LYS A 193 -56.12 9.83 -2.51
N LYS A 194 -55.34 9.15 -1.67
CA LYS A 194 -55.85 8.40 -0.52
C LYS A 194 -56.66 9.31 0.42
N LYS A 195 -56.12 10.48 0.78
CA LYS A 195 -56.82 11.47 1.62
C LYS A 195 -58.11 11.99 0.98
N GLN A 196 -58.14 12.13 -0.34
CA GLN A 196 -59.36 12.48 -1.05
C GLN A 196 -60.42 11.38 -0.94
N VAL A 197 -60.05 10.11 -1.11
CA VAL A 197 -60.97 8.96 -1.01
C VAL A 197 -61.50 8.80 0.42
N GLU A 198 -60.64 8.92 1.44
CA GLU A 198 -61.04 8.87 2.85
C GLU A 198 -62.14 9.90 3.18
N LYS A 199 -62.10 11.10 2.58
CA LYS A 199 -63.14 12.12 2.76
C LYS A 199 -64.48 11.71 2.15
N VAL A 200 -64.47 11.07 0.98
CA VAL A 200 -65.71 10.62 0.31
C VAL A 200 -66.35 9.47 1.10
N GLN A 201 -65.55 8.48 1.51
CA GLN A 201 -66.03 7.36 2.34
C GLN A 201 -66.64 7.85 3.66
N ALA A 202 -66.01 8.85 4.31
CA ALA A 202 -66.56 9.44 5.53
C ALA A 202 -67.92 10.14 5.31
N ALA A 203 -68.15 10.74 4.13
CA ALA A 203 -69.42 11.37 3.79
C ALA A 203 -70.52 10.37 3.43
N GLU A 204 -70.16 9.26 2.78
CA GLU A 204 -71.10 8.23 2.32
C GLU A 204 -71.45 7.19 3.40
N MET A 205 -70.74 7.20 4.55
CA MET A 205 -70.85 6.23 5.66
C MET A 205 -70.88 4.75 5.21
N ASN A 206 -70.30 4.47 4.05
CA ASN A 206 -70.12 3.12 3.51
C ASN A 206 -68.63 2.91 3.29
N PHE A 207 -68.13 1.81 3.84
CA PHE A 207 -66.72 1.41 3.81
C PHE A 207 -66.46 0.38 2.73
#